data_AF-A0A8H7PHP0-F1
#
_entry.id   AF-A0A8H7PHP0-F1
#
_cell.length_a   1.000
_cell.length_b   1.000
_cell.length_c   1.000
_cell.angle_alpha   90.00
_cell.angle_beta   90.00
_cell.angle_gamma   90.00
#
_symmetry.space_group_name_H-M   'P 1'
#
loop_
_entity.id
_entity.type
_entity.pdbx_description
1 polymer ?
#
loop_
_entity_poly.entity_id
_entity_poly.type
_entity_poly.pdbx_seq_one_letter_code
_entity_poly.pdbx_strand_id
1 'polypeptide(L)'
;MPPNPEIPTHTSRRFSITALPQGIYLGLDISHNTGDHTYSFAVSVHDGSYSSDYYTDTLPLNLKLPYQERLADAENRLIEVIANFARGNHYKVQSVGVSLQVNDADSRELLFSPPSITSKLWFELDAIPFIMETNGRDIDERASSAVRKSVIWLSPQYPGNLPRISVGHRHVVRYPFLS
;
A
#
# COMPACT_ATOMS: atom_id res chain seq x y z
N MET A 1 -15.09 1.43 18.01
CA MET A 1 -15.99 2.16 17.10
C MET A 1 -16.72 1.14 16.23
N PRO A 2 -17.98 1.37 15.83
CA PRO A 2 -18.59 0.54 14.80
C PRO A 2 -17.77 0.69 13.49
N PRO A 3 -17.65 -0.37 12.66
CA PRO A 3 -16.93 -0.28 11.40
C PRO A 3 -17.58 0.79 10.51
N ASN A 4 -16.75 1.68 9.96
CA ASN A 4 -17.17 2.73 9.03
C ASN A 4 -17.81 2.07 7.79
N PRO A 5 -19.08 2.37 7.43
CA PRO A 5 -19.80 1.72 6.33
C PRO A 5 -19.20 1.94 4.93
N GLU A 6 -18.24 2.85 4.78
CA GLU A 6 -17.59 3.17 3.49
C GLU A 6 -16.33 2.35 3.21
N ILE A 7 -15.76 1.67 4.20
CA ILE A 7 -14.65 0.73 3.97
C ILE A 7 -15.29 -0.53 3.36
N PRO A 8 -14.79 -1.07 2.23
CA PRO A 8 -15.32 -2.29 1.62
C PRO A 8 -14.94 -3.49 2.49
N THR A 9 -15.67 -3.60 3.59
CA THR A 9 -15.67 -4.68 4.56
C THR A 9 -16.55 -5.84 4.08
N HIS A 10 -17.32 -5.61 3.01
CA HIS A 10 -18.16 -6.61 2.36
C HIS A 10 -17.42 -7.23 1.17
N THR A 11 -16.95 -8.46 1.38
CA THR A 11 -16.43 -9.31 0.32
C THR A 11 -17.56 -10.15 -0.29
N SER A 12 -17.57 -10.32 -1.62
CA SER A 12 -18.47 -11.28 -2.29
C SER A 12 -18.04 -12.72 -2.07
N ARG A 13 -16.84 -12.93 -1.51
CA ARG A 13 -16.27 -14.24 -1.22
C ARG A 13 -16.97 -14.85 -0.02
N ARG A 14 -17.39 -16.11 -0.16
CA ARG A 14 -17.93 -16.90 0.95
C ARG A 14 -16.80 -17.68 1.58
N PHE A 15 -16.56 -17.45 2.86
CA PHE A 15 -15.57 -18.20 3.63
C PHE A 15 -16.27 -19.12 4.63
N SER A 16 -15.68 -20.30 4.85
CA SER A 16 -16.03 -21.12 6.02
C SER A 16 -15.63 -20.38 7.29
N ILE A 17 -16.36 -20.59 8.38
CA ILE A 17 -16.00 -20.10 9.72
C ILE A 17 -14.60 -20.62 10.13
N THR A 18 -14.18 -21.76 9.59
CA THR A 18 -12.86 -22.37 9.83
C THR A 18 -11.80 -22.04 8.78
N ALA A 19 -12.10 -21.19 7.80
CA ALA A 19 -11.16 -20.87 6.74
C ALA A 19 -9.95 -20.12 7.33
N LEU A 20 -8.74 -20.52 6.92
CA LEU A 20 -7.55 -19.74 7.22
C LEU A 20 -7.55 -18.45 6.37
N PRO A 21 -7.07 -17.31 6.91
CA PRO A 21 -6.93 -16.09 6.12
C PRO A 21 -6.03 -16.31 4.90
N GLN A 22 -6.40 -15.73 3.76
CA GLN A 22 -5.56 -15.80 2.58
C GLN A 22 -4.35 -14.87 2.75
N GLY A 23 -3.15 -15.43 2.60
CA GLY A 23 -1.92 -14.65 2.57
C GLY A 23 -1.87 -13.76 1.34
N ILE A 24 -1.58 -12.48 1.53
CA ILE A 24 -1.48 -11.50 0.43
C ILE A 24 -0.24 -10.62 0.56
N TYR A 25 0.17 -10.07 -0.57
CA TYR A 25 1.06 -8.93 -0.69
C TYR A 25 0.22 -7.70 -0.98
N LEU A 26 0.52 -6.58 -0.31
CA LEU A 26 -0.22 -5.34 -0.45
C LEU A 26 0.67 -4.26 -1.03
N GLY A 27 0.13 -3.45 -1.93
CA GLY A 27 0.77 -2.26 -2.48
C GLY A 27 0.03 -1.02 -2.01
N LEU A 28 0.77 -0.01 -1.60
CA LEU A 28 0.26 1.22 -1.03
C LEU A 28 0.89 2.44 -1.72
N ASP A 29 0.05 3.34 -2.20
CA ASP A 29 0.46 4.69 -2.61
C ASP A 29 -0.32 5.71 -1.80
N ILE A 30 0.34 6.78 -1.38
CA ILE A 30 -0.24 7.87 -0.60
C ILE A 30 0.16 9.17 -1.30
N SER A 31 -0.82 10.04 -1.55
CA SER A 31 -0.60 11.33 -2.17
C SER A 31 -1.27 12.42 -1.35
N HIS A 32 -0.50 13.45 -1.00
CA HIS A 32 -1.00 14.61 -0.28
C HIS A 32 -1.62 15.60 -1.26
N ASN A 33 -2.90 15.94 -1.07
CA ASN A 33 -3.54 17.04 -1.78
C ASN A 33 -3.59 18.26 -0.83
N THR A 34 -2.61 19.16 -1.00
CA THR A 34 -2.46 20.37 -0.18
C THR A 34 -3.60 21.36 -0.34
N GLY A 35 -4.25 21.41 -1.51
CA GLY A 35 -5.36 22.31 -1.80
C GLY A 35 -6.64 21.96 -1.06
N ASP A 36 -6.98 20.66 -1.02
CA ASP A 36 -8.22 20.17 -0.42
C ASP A 36 -8.03 19.68 1.03
N HIS A 37 -6.81 19.73 1.56
CA HIS A 37 -6.44 19.21 2.88
C HIS A 37 -6.86 17.75 3.07
N THR A 38 -6.56 16.92 2.07
CA THR A 38 -6.89 15.49 2.09
C THR A 38 -5.68 14.65 1.69
N TYR A 39 -5.61 13.43 2.23
CA TYR A 39 -4.75 12.38 1.70
C TYR A 39 -5.54 11.48 0.79
N SER A 40 -5.10 11.32 -0.46
CA SER A 40 -5.59 10.25 -1.32
C SER A 40 -4.68 9.03 -1.15
N PHE A 41 -5.25 7.85 -1.06
CA PHE A 41 -4.47 6.63 -1.00
C PHE A 41 -5.08 5.53 -1.86
N ALA A 42 -4.23 4.64 -2.33
CA ALA A 42 -4.64 3.45 -3.07
C ALA A 42 -3.96 2.21 -2.50
N VAL A 43 -4.74 1.13 -2.45
CA VAL A 43 -4.34 -0.21 -2.03
C VAL A 43 -4.51 -1.15 -3.22
N SER A 44 -3.48 -1.92 -3.53
CA SER A 44 -3.53 -2.99 -4.53
C SER A 44 -3.13 -4.32 -3.90
N VAL A 45 -3.92 -5.38 -4.14
CA VAL A 45 -3.70 -6.70 -3.55
C VAL A 45 -3.14 -7.66 -4.59
N HIS A 46 -2.17 -8.47 -4.19
CA HIS A 46 -1.59 -9.54 -4.99
C HIS A 46 -1.47 -10.82 -4.15
N ASP A 47 -1.88 -11.97 -4.68
CA ASP A 47 -1.82 -13.27 -3.98
C ASP A 47 -0.52 -14.05 -4.21
N GLY A 48 0.40 -13.46 -4.98
CA GLY A 48 1.66 -14.07 -5.41
C GLY A 48 1.65 -14.52 -6.87
N SER A 49 0.46 -14.74 -7.45
CA SER A 49 0.29 -15.08 -8.87
C SER A 49 -0.40 -13.97 -9.66
N TYR A 50 -1.45 -13.36 -9.10
CA TYR A 50 -2.28 -12.36 -9.75
C TYR A 50 -2.63 -11.19 -8.83
N SER A 51 -2.88 -10.04 -9.44
CA SER A 51 -3.58 -8.94 -8.77
C SER A 51 -5.03 -9.35 -8.55
N SER A 52 -5.50 -9.31 -7.30
CA SER A 52 -6.79 -9.89 -6.91
C SER A 52 -7.84 -8.85 -6.53
N ASP A 53 -7.44 -7.73 -5.91
CA ASP A 53 -8.34 -6.66 -5.50
C ASP A 53 -7.63 -5.29 -5.51
N TYR A 54 -8.42 -4.22 -5.49
CA TYR A 54 -7.94 -2.85 -5.32
C TYR A 54 -8.93 -2.05 -4.48
N TYR A 55 -8.43 -1.04 -3.79
CA TYR A 55 -9.23 -0.06 -3.05
C TYR A 55 -8.59 1.31 -3.17
N THR A 56 -9.41 2.36 -3.25
CA THR A 56 -8.94 3.74 -3.36
C THR A 56 -9.90 4.63 -2.63
N ASP A 57 -9.37 5.55 -1.85
CA ASP A 57 -10.18 6.43 -1.01
C ASP A 57 -9.39 7.68 -0.60
N THR A 58 -10.08 8.61 0.03
CA THR A 58 -9.56 9.89 0.49
C THR A 58 -9.83 10.10 1.98
N LEU A 59 -8.79 10.51 2.71
CA LEU A 59 -8.86 10.81 4.14
C LEU A 59 -8.78 12.32 4.35
N PRO A 60 -9.82 12.96 4.90
CA PRO A 60 -9.76 14.37 5.25
C PRO A 60 -8.84 14.59 6.44
N LEU A 61 -8.00 15.63 6.37
CA LEU A 61 -7.14 16.05 7.48
C LEU A 61 -7.95 16.71 8.59
N ASN A 62 -7.60 16.40 9.84
CA ASN A 62 -8.20 17.07 10.98
C ASN A 62 -7.60 18.47 11.19
N LEU A 63 -8.19 19.48 10.55
CA LEU A 63 -7.71 20.86 10.59
C LEU A 63 -7.67 21.50 11.99
N LYS A 64 -8.30 20.87 13.00
CA LYS A 64 -8.27 21.34 14.40
C LYS A 64 -6.95 21.06 15.11
N LEU A 65 -6.16 20.11 14.62
CA LEU A 65 -4.88 19.72 15.22
C LEU A 65 -3.72 20.57 14.67
N PRO A 66 -2.57 20.65 15.37
CA PRO A 66 -1.31 21.14 14.82
C PRO A 66 -0.85 20.30 13.62
N TYR A 67 -0.12 20.88 12.66
CA TYR A 67 0.26 20.21 11.41
C TYR A 67 0.90 18.83 11.61
N GLN A 68 1.87 18.70 12.51
CA GLN A 68 2.54 17.42 12.79
C GLN A 68 1.57 16.35 13.34
N GLU A 69 0.62 16.76 14.18
CA GLU A 69 -0.39 15.85 14.73
C GLU A 69 -1.44 15.45 13.68
N ARG A 70 -1.68 16.30 12.67
CA ARG A 70 -2.56 15.95 11.54
C ARG A 70 -2.01 14.78 10.73
N LEU A 71 -0.71 14.78 10.49
CA LEU A 71 -0.03 13.71 9.77
C LEU A 71 -0.15 12.39 10.53
N ALA A 72 0.17 12.41 11.83
CA ALA A 72 0.07 11.24 12.68
C ALA A 72 -1.37 10.69 12.78
N ASP A 73 -2.38 11.56 12.90
CA ASP A 73 -3.80 11.18 12.89
C ASP A 73 -4.20 10.52 11.56
N ALA A 74 -3.82 11.12 10.44
CA ALA A 74 -4.11 10.58 9.11
C ALA A 74 -3.46 9.21 8.88
N GLU A 75 -2.21 9.03 9.29
CA GLU A 75 -1.50 7.75 9.22
C GLU A 75 -2.21 6.67 10.05
N ASN A 76 -2.61 6.99 11.28
CA ASN A 76 -3.30 6.04 12.15
C ASN A 76 -4.64 5.61 11.55
N ARG A 77 -5.40 6.56 11.00
CA ARG A 77 -6.65 6.28 10.29
C ARG A 77 -6.43 5.43 9.04
N LEU A 78 -5.38 5.69 8.28
CA LEU A 78 -5.03 4.89 7.10
C LEU A 78 -4.74 3.44 7.48
N ILE A 79 -3.98 3.21 8.55
CA ILE A 79 -3.68 1.86 9.05
C ILE A 79 -4.94 1.15 9.53
N GLU A 80 -5.83 1.86 10.22
CA GLU A 80 -7.12 1.31 10.63
C GLU A 80 -7.96 0.90 9.41
N VAL A 81 -7.98 1.72 8.36
CA VAL A 81 -8.67 1.38 7.10
C VAL A 81 -8.06 0.14 6.45
N ILE A 82 -6.74 0.05 6.35
CA ILE A 82 -6.06 -1.14 5.79
C ILE A 82 -6.33 -2.39 6.63
N ALA A 83 -6.29 -2.28 7.95
CA ALA A 83 -6.58 -3.38 8.87
C ALA A 83 -8.04 -3.85 8.74
N ASN A 84 -8.98 -2.92 8.62
CA ASN A 84 -10.40 -3.23 8.41
C ASN A 84 -10.65 -3.83 7.03
N PHE A 85 -10.00 -3.32 5.99
CA PHE A 85 -10.02 -3.89 4.64
C PHE A 85 -9.52 -5.34 4.63
N ALA A 86 -8.37 -5.60 5.26
CA ALA A 86 -7.79 -6.94 5.36
C ALA A 86 -8.72 -7.89 6.14
N ARG A 87 -9.26 -7.44 7.28
CA ARG A 87 -10.19 -8.24 8.10
C ARG A 87 -11.49 -8.55 7.36
N GLY A 88 -12.07 -7.55 6.68
CA GLY A 88 -13.31 -7.70 5.91
C GLY A 88 -13.18 -8.66 4.72
N ASN A 89 -11.99 -8.75 4.13
CA ASN A 89 -11.70 -9.65 3.01
C ASN A 89 -11.02 -10.97 3.43
N HIS A 90 -10.91 -11.23 4.73
CA HIS A 90 -10.27 -12.44 5.28
C HIS A 90 -8.81 -12.62 4.82
N TYR A 91 -8.05 -11.53 4.84
CA TYR A 91 -6.66 -11.47 4.42
C TYR A 91 -5.68 -11.43 5.59
N LYS A 92 -4.54 -12.10 5.41
CA LYS A 92 -3.31 -11.87 6.19
C LYS A 92 -2.29 -11.18 5.30
N VAL A 93 -2.05 -9.90 5.58
CA VAL A 93 -1.02 -9.12 4.89
C VAL A 93 0.35 -9.63 5.31
N GLN A 94 1.17 -10.07 4.35
CA GLN A 94 2.52 -10.58 4.59
C GLN A 94 3.57 -9.48 4.39
N SER A 95 3.38 -8.65 3.37
CA SER A 95 4.23 -7.50 3.10
C SER A 95 3.42 -6.33 2.57
N VAL A 96 3.98 -5.13 2.74
CA VAL A 96 3.44 -3.89 2.18
C VAL A 96 4.51 -3.22 1.32
N GLY A 97 4.34 -3.24 0.01
CA GLY A 97 5.11 -2.39 -0.90
C GLY A 97 4.58 -0.97 -0.83
N VAL A 98 5.38 -0.04 -0.30
CA VAL A 98 5.02 1.37 -0.17
C VAL A 98 5.71 2.16 -1.27
N SER A 99 4.89 2.83 -2.07
CA SER A 99 5.33 3.68 -3.16
C SER A 99 5.98 4.96 -2.62
N LEU A 100 7.15 5.28 -3.17
CA LEU A 100 7.84 6.55 -2.98
C LEU A 100 7.88 7.29 -4.32
N GLN A 101 7.34 8.51 -4.33
CA GLN A 101 7.53 9.46 -5.42
C GLN A 101 8.77 10.31 -5.13
N VAL A 102 9.83 10.16 -5.93
CA VAL A 102 11.13 10.83 -5.69
C VAL A 102 11.01 12.35 -5.70
N ASN A 103 10.09 12.89 -6.51
CA ASN A 103 9.88 14.33 -6.66
C ASN A 103 8.92 14.92 -5.61
N ASP A 104 8.39 14.09 -4.71
CA ASP A 104 7.42 14.52 -3.70
C ASP A 104 8.09 14.55 -2.31
N ALA A 105 8.41 15.76 -1.83
CA ALA A 105 9.05 15.96 -0.54
C ALA A 105 8.14 15.50 0.62
N ASP A 106 6.83 15.67 0.48
CA ASP A 106 5.84 15.30 1.50
C ASP A 106 5.79 13.77 1.68
N SER A 107 5.87 13.02 0.56
CA SER A 107 6.00 11.56 0.59
C SER A 107 7.24 11.09 1.35
N ARG A 108 8.37 11.81 1.23
CA ARG A 108 9.60 11.45 1.97
C ARG A 108 9.47 11.71 3.46
N GLU A 109 8.86 12.82 3.84
CA GLU A 109 8.62 13.14 5.25
C GLU A 109 7.75 12.06 5.90
N LEU A 110 6.64 11.66 5.26
CA LEU A 110 5.73 10.64 5.76
C LEU A 110 6.36 9.24 5.89
N LEU A 111 7.28 8.89 4.98
CA LEU A 111 7.90 7.56 4.96
C LEU A 111 9.12 7.42 5.89
N PHE A 112 9.84 8.50 6.14
CA PHE A 112 11.12 8.46 6.85
C PHE A 112 11.13 9.22 8.18
N SER A 113 10.11 10.02 8.49
CA SER A 113 10.00 10.69 9.80
C SER A 113 9.63 9.69 10.90
N PRO A 114 10.42 9.55 11.98
CA PRO A 114 10.09 8.63 13.07
C PRO A 114 8.98 9.17 13.99
N PRO A 115 8.04 8.33 14.46
CA PRO A 115 7.80 6.96 14.01
C PRO A 115 7.10 6.95 12.64
N SER A 116 7.71 6.27 11.66
CA SER A 116 7.23 6.28 10.28
C SER A 116 5.99 5.40 10.10
N ILE A 117 5.20 5.69 9.06
CA ILE A 117 4.08 4.80 8.68
C ILE A 117 4.55 3.36 8.43
N THR A 118 5.75 3.16 7.90
CA THR A 118 6.34 1.83 7.69
C THR A 118 6.57 1.08 8.99
N SER A 119 7.00 1.78 10.05
CA SER A 119 7.14 1.19 11.39
C SER A 119 5.76 0.75 11.92
N LYS A 120 4.75 1.61 11.76
CA LYS A 120 3.38 1.29 12.20
C LYS A 120 2.77 0.12 11.40
N LEU A 121 3.01 0.04 10.09
CA LEU A 121 2.57 -1.09 9.25
C LEU A 121 3.14 -2.42 9.75
N TRP A 122 4.42 -2.42 10.17
CA TRP A 122 5.02 -3.61 10.79
C TRP A 122 4.32 -3.94 12.10
N PHE A 123 4.26 -3.01 13.05
CA PHE A 123 3.72 -3.31 14.38
C PHE A 123 2.23 -3.66 14.39
N GLU A 124 1.41 -2.97 13.58
CA GLU A 124 -0.05 -3.11 13.61
C GLU A 124 -0.58 -4.24 12.72
N LEU A 125 0.07 -4.51 11.58
CA LEU A 125 -0.38 -5.53 10.63
C LEU A 125 0.47 -6.82 10.68
N ASP A 126 1.62 -6.78 11.37
CA ASP A 126 2.64 -7.84 11.31
C ASP A 126 2.98 -8.15 9.85
N ALA A 127 3.29 -7.08 9.10
CA ALA A 127 3.60 -7.11 7.67
C ALA A 127 4.92 -6.38 7.39
N ILE A 128 5.76 -6.96 6.53
CA ILE A 128 7.08 -6.42 6.22
C ILE A 128 6.95 -5.23 5.25
N PRO A 129 7.37 -4.01 5.62
CA PRO A 129 7.29 -2.85 4.73
C PRO A 129 8.47 -2.83 3.74
N PHE A 130 8.20 -2.53 2.48
CA PHE A 130 9.19 -2.31 1.43
C PHE A 130 8.97 -0.95 0.78
N ILE A 131 9.86 0.00 1.03
CA ILE A 131 9.80 1.31 0.36
C ILE A 131 10.47 1.20 -0.99
N MET A 132 9.80 1.66 -2.05
CA MET A 132 10.35 1.59 -3.40
C MET A 132 9.85 2.72 -4.28
N GLU A 133 10.72 3.13 -5.20
CA GLU A 133 10.33 4.08 -6.22
C GLU A 133 9.32 3.45 -7.17
N THR A 134 8.19 4.11 -7.40
CA THR A 134 7.23 3.71 -8.42
C THR A 134 7.05 4.83 -9.42
N ASN A 135 6.65 4.47 -10.64
CA ASN A 135 6.32 5.43 -11.67
C ASN A 135 4.93 5.04 -12.20
N GLY A 136 3.96 5.93 -12.05
CA GLY A 136 2.59 5.75 -12.48
C GLY A 136 1.88 7.10 -12.46
N ARG A 137 0.99 7.32 -13.43
CA ARG A 137 0.25 8.58 -13.51
C ARG A 137 -0.72 8.69 -12.35
N ASP A 138 -1.41 7.60 -12.09
CA ASP A 138 -2.49 7.51 -11.12
C ASP A 138 -2.03 6.75 -9.85
N ILE A 139 -2.66 7.03 -8.71
CA ILE A 139 -2.31 6.44 -7.40
C ILE A 139 -2.46 4.91 -7.38
N ASP A 140 -3.42 4.38 -8.14
CA ASP A 140 -3.70 2.95 -8.28
C ASP A 140 -2.61 2.22 -9.11
N GLU A 141 -2.15 2.81 -10.21
CA GLU A 141 -1.02 2.31 -11.01
C GLU A 141 0.24 2.19 -10.14
N ARG A 142 0.47 3.20 -9.29
CA ARG A 142 1.62 3.24 -8.38
C ARG A 142 1.52 2.19 -7.29
N ALA A 143 0.35 2.05 -6.64
CA ALA A 143 0.11 0.99 -5.67
C ALA A 143 0.28 -0.40 -6.29
N SER A 144 -0.22 -0.62 -7.51
CA SER A 144 -0.05 -1.88 -8.25
C SER A 144 1.42 -2.14 -8.62
N SER A 145 2.17 -1.11 -9.02
CA SER A 145 3.60 -1.23 -9.24
C SER A 145 4.35 -1.57 -7.95
N ALA A 146 3.95 -1.02 -6.81
CA ALA A 146 4.59 -1.27 -5.52
C ALA A 146 4.45 -2.73 -5.10
N VAL A 147 3.23 -3.30 -5.17
CA VAL A 147 3.01 -4.70 -4.78
C VAL A 147 3.76 -5.69 -5.67
N ARG A 148 3.81 -5.45 -6.99
CA ARG A 148 4.53 -6.33 -7.91
C ARG A 148 6.02 -6.35 -7.63
N LYS A 149 6.59 -5.18 -7.36
CA LYS A 149 8.00 -5.05 -6.98
C LYS A 149 8.29 -5.69 -5.62
N SER A 150 7.41 -5.57 -4.62
CA SER A 150 7.59 -6.29 -3.34
C SER A 150 7.56 -7.81 -3.50
N VAL A 151 6.65 -8.33 -4.34
CA VAL A 151 6.59 -9.77 -4.66
C VAL A 151 7.90 -10.23 -5.31
N ILE A 152 8.44 -9.46 -6.25
CA ILE A 152 9.71 -9.76 -6.93
C ILE A 152 10.88 -9.82 -5.93
N TRP A 153 10.92 -8.91 -4.96
CA TRP A 153 11.97 -8.88 -3.95
C TRP A 153 11.92 -10.09 -3.00
N LEU A 154 10.71 -10.57 -2.68
CA LEU A 154 10.53 -11.75 -1.83
C LEU A 154 10.66 -13.07 -2.60
N SER A 155 10.57 -13.04 -3.92
CA SER A 155 10.64 -14.25 -4.74
C SER A 155 12.08 -14.77 -4.84
N PRO A 156 12.30 -16.10 -4.78
CA PRO A 156 13.62 -16.70 -4.96
C PRO A 156 14.25 -16.28 -6.29
N GLN A 157 15.39 -15.61 -6.22
CA GLN A 157 16.19 -15.20 -7.37
C GLN A 157 17.11 -16.36 -7.77
N TYR A 158 16.62 -17.29 -8.59
CA TYR A 158 17.46 -18.33 -9.18
C TYR A 158 17.86 -17.98 -10.62
N PRO A 159 19.09 -18.34 -11.07
CA PRO A 159 19.54 -18.07 -12.44
C PRO A 159 18.54 -18.63 -13.47
N GLY A 160 18.05 -17.76 -14.35
CA GLY A 160 17.04 -18.12 -15.37
C GLY A 160 15.59 -17.76 -15.01
N ASN A 161 15.30 -17.33 -13.78
CA ASN A 161 14.02 -16.78 -13.37
C ASN A 161 14.14 -15.29 -13.04
N LEU A 162 14.63 -14.53 -14.03
CA LEU A 162 14.37 -13.10 -14.05
C LEU A 162 12.84 -12.95 -14.15
N PRO A 163 12.16 -12.35 -13.16
CA PRO A 163 10.73 -12.11 -13.26
C PRO A 163 10.51 -11.39 -14.59
N ARG A 164 9.64 -11.97 -15.42
CA ARG A 164 9.32 -11.47 -16.76
C ARG A 164 9.10 -9.98 -16.63
N ILE A 165 10.06 -9.23 -17.18
CA ILE A 165 10.22 -7.78 -17.18
C ILE A 165 8.98 -7.07 -16.65
N SER A 166 9.07 -6.46 -15.46
CA SER A 166 8.03 -5.55 -14.97
C SER A 166 7.94 -4.38 -15.93
N VAL A 167 6.96 -4.46 -16.83
CA VAL A 167 6.71 -3.47 -17.85
C VAL A 167 6.14 -2.22 -17.17
N GLY A 168 6.85 -1.10 -17.29
CA GLY A 168 6.33 0.20 -16.84
C GLY A 168 5.23 0.74 -17.75
N HIS A 169 4.73 1.93 -17.44
CA HIS A 169 3.75 2.66 -18.26
C HIS A 169 4.18 2.70 -19.75
N ARG A 170 3.28 2.30 -20.67
CA ARG A 170 3.50 2.22 -22.14
C ARG A 170 4.67 1.35 -22.60
N HIS A 171 4.88 0.18 -22.00
CA HIS A 171 5.90 -0.75 -22.47
C HIS A 171 7.35 -0.29 -22.30
N VAL A 172 7.59 0.74 -21.49
CA VAL A 172 8.96 1.20 -21.21
C VAL A 172 9.57 0.35 -20.11
N VAL A 173 10.67 -0.33 -20.45
CA VAL A 173 11.48 -1.14 -19.54
C VAL A 173 12.63 -0.28 -19.03
N ARG A 174 12.69 -0.03 -17.72
CA ARG A 174 13.91 0.49 -17.07
C ARG A 174 14.58 -0.64 -16.30
N TYR A 175 15.83 -0.91 -16.62
CA TYR A 175 16.66 -1.88 -15.90
C TYR A 175 17.17 -1.26 -14.60
N PRO A 176 16.94 -1.88 -13.43
CA PRO A 176 17.29 -1.28 -12.13
C PRO A 176 18.75 -1.52 -11.69
N PHE A 177 19.73 -1.68 -12.59
CA PHE A 177 21.13 -2.01 -12.22
C PHE A 177 22.23 -1.38 -13.09
N LEU A 178 22.02 -0.17 -13.61
CA LEU A 178 23.11 0.62 -14.20
C LEU A 178 22.96 2.10 -13.77
N SER A 179 23.59 2.42 -12.65
CA SER A 179 24.08 3.76 -12.31
C SER A 179 25.51 3.62 -11.83
#